data_AF-A0A960FXG9-F1
#
_entry.id   AF-A0A960FXG9-F1
#
_cell.length_a   1.000
_cell.length_b   1.000
_cell.length_c   1.000
_cell.angle_alpha   90.00
_cell.angle_beta   90.00
_cell.angle_gamma   90.00
#
_symmetry.space_group_name_H-M   'P 1'
#
loop_
_entity.id
_entity.type
_entity.pdbx_description
1 polymer ?
#
loop_
_entity_poly.entity_id
_entity_poly.type
_entity_poly.pdbx_seq_one_letter_code
_entity_poly.pdbx_strand_id
1 'polypeptide(L)'
;MRRVMVLLGLIAMLALAAAPASAYNAPGPRWPGKTIRFHETLPKSWNWGIRQAVKTWNTSGINVRFVKVPRSRAQVKIGYGDANGSGGYASIGRQPGAYVEMNKSMYRPLRPEVRLVTAQILAHELGHVLGLDHVFSNGCRLMTPTVLGDCPDPPQPWLYDCSWLSKDDLRGALTLYGGKARKPARKWCPLEPKPPAPQDVRFISGDPVRIQWSAPKSLRAGSVAVIEIFEEGRCRGESSAALLDTTYEEVRPGQWADYDYREPGTYCYEIHFENQYGQPSAAVQGIATYAIAPPARPVLQSLTEYPNDYSDYLADVAVPEGATLHVDVSPSGQCSTTPQEYSIADQLTETTWLLWGIPEGPSCLSFFAVDRVPSAPLTVEVVHGPRPGGP
;
A
#
# COMPACT_ATOMS: atom_id res chain seq x y z
N MET A 1 -72.61 -4.31 49.50
CA MET A 1 -73.09 -4.42 48.11
C MET A 1 -71.88 -4.24 47.18
N ARG A 2 -71.31 -5.34 46.70
CA ARG A 2 -71.38 -5.81 45.30
C ARG A 2 -70.67 -4.87 44.31
N ARG A 3 -69.44 -5.23 43.92
CA ARG A 3 -69.10 -5.55 42.53
C ARG A 3 -67.86 -6.47 42.52
N VAL A 4 -68.15 -7.70 42.18
CA VAL A 4 -67.33 -8.91 42.08
C VAL A 4 -66.97 -9.08 40.61
N MET A 5 -65.73 -9.56 40.36
CA MET A 5 -65.25 -10.31 39.18
C MET A 5 -65.47 -9.71 37.78
N VAL A 6 -64.39 -9.62 37.01
CA VAL A 6 -64.12 -10.44 35.80
C VAL A 6 -62.75 -9.99 35.27
N LEU A 7 -61.72 -10.82 35.40
CA LEU A 7 -60.63 -11.03 34.43
C LEU A 7 -59.61 -12.05 35.01
N LEU A 8 -60.13 -13.19 35.45
CA LEU A 8 -59.37 -14.43 35.67
C LEU A 8 -59.65 -15.31 34.44
N GLY A 9 -58.83 -15.17 33.39
CA GLY A 9 -59.12 -15.89 32.14
C GLY A 9 -58.09 -15.77 31.01
N LEU A 10 -56.83 -15.40 31.28
CA LEU A 10 -55.80 -15.34 30.25
C LEU A 10 -54.36 -15.51 30.77
N ILE A 11 -54.15 -16.31 31.82
CA ILE A 11 -52.80 -16.65 32.35
C ILE A 11 -52.66 -18.17 32.52
N ALA A 12 -53.23 -18.95 31.60
CA ALA A 12 -53.12 -20.42 31.61
C ALA A 12 -52.67 -21.01 30.27
N MET A 13 -52.06 -20.20 29.39
CA MET A 13 -51.63 -20.67 28.06
C MET A 13 -50.37 -19.95 27.53
N LEU A 14 -49.38 -19.69 28.38
CA LEU A 14 -48.02 -19.29 27.98
C LEU A 14 -46.98 -19.85 28.99
N ALA A 15 -47.08 -21.14 29.28
CA ALA A 15 -45.98 -21.92 29.82
C ALA A 15 -45.57 -22.97 28.79
N LEU A 16 -45.39 -22.56 27.52
CA LEU A 16 -44.37 -23.23 26.72
C LEU A 16 -43.06 -22.91 27.44
N ALA A 17 -42.58 -23.87 28.25
CA ALA A 17 -41.19 -23.90 28.62
C ALA A 17 -40.41 -23.76 27.32
N ALA A 18 -39.82 -22.59 27.09
CA ALA A 18 -38.85 -22.42 26.03
C ALA A 18 -37.80 -23.50 26.30
N ALA A 19 -37.86 -24.61 25.56
CA ALA A 19 -36.78 -25.57 25.55
C ALA A 19 -35.52 -24.73 25.34
N PRO A 20 -34.48 -24.86 26.19
CA PRO A 20 -33.28 -24.07 26.00
C PRO A 20 -32.83 -24.37 24.58
N ALA A 21 -32.90 -23.36 23.71
CA ALA A 21 -32.31 -23.47 22.39
C ALA A 21 -30.88 -23.93 22.65
N SER A 22 -30.55 -25.15 22.22
CA SER A 22 -29.33 -25.83 22.63
C SER A 22 -28.17 -25.00 22.12
N ALA A 23 -27.65 -24.16 23.00
CA ALA A 23 -26.95 -22.97 22.55
C ALA A 23 -25.60 -23.38 21.94
N TYR A 24 -24.95 -24.39 22.55
CA TYR A 24 -23.70 -25.05 22.14
C TYR A 24 -23.88 -26.57 22.08
N ASN A 25 -23.10 -27.25 21.24
CA ASN A 25 -23.02 -28.72 21.19
C ASN A 25 -21.63 -29.18 21.67
N ALA A 26 -21.57 -30.07 22.64
CA ALA A 26 -20.33 -30.53 23.27
C ALA A 26 -20.34 -32.04 23.58
N PRO A 27 -20.45 -32.91 22.55
CA PRO A 27 -20.62 -34.34 22.72
C PRO A 27 -19.31 -35.07 23.05
N GLY A 28 -18.16 -34.42 22.82
CA GLY A 28 -16.85 -35.04 22.98
C GLY A 28 -16.46 -35.26 24.44
N PRO A 29 -15.84 -36.39 24.80
CA PRO A 29 -15.30 -36.59 26.14
C PRO A 29 -14.20 -35.55 26.42
N ARG A 30 -14.28 -34.87 27.57
CA ARG A 30 -13.27 -33.88 27.96
C ARG A 30 -11.89 -34.52 28.18
N TRP A 31 -10.83 -33.76 27.93
CA TRP A 31 -9.47 -34.17 28.28
C TRP A 31 -9.25 -34.17 29.80
N PRO A 32 -8.50 -35.14 30.36
CA PRO A 32 -8.14 -35.13 31.77
C PRO A 32 -7.09 -34.04 32.06
N GLY A 33 -7.24 -33.37 33.21
CA GLY A 33 -6.30 -32.35 33.67
C GLY A 33 -6.50 -30.98 33.00
N LYS A 34 -5.46 -30.15 33.06
CA LYS A 34 -5.49 -28.74 32.62
C LYS A 34 -4.64 -28.47 31.38
N THR A 35 -4.11 -29.50 30.73
CA THR A 35 -3.18 -29.32 29.59
C THR A 35 -3.40 -30.40 28.54
N ILE A 36 -3.60 -29.96 27.31
CA ILE A 36 -3.66 -30.80 26.11
C ILE A 36 -2.34 -30.60 25.36
N ARG A 37 -1.55 -31.66 25.27
CA ARG A 37 -0.25 -31.65 24.61
C ARG A 37 -0.42 -31.90 23.12
N PHE A 38 0.07 -31.01 22.27
CA PHE A 38 0.01 -31.20 20.82
C PHE A 38 1.39 -31.19 20.18
N HIS A 39 1.51 -31.82 19.02
CA HIS A 39 2.67 -31.70 18.14
C HIS A 39 2.17 -31.37 16.73
N GLU A 40 2.86 -30.45 16.07
CA GLU A 40 2.50 -30.02 14.71
C GLU A 40 3.60 -30.40 13.72
N THR A 41 3.20 -30.67 12.48
CA THR A 41 4.07 -31.07 11.36
C THR A 41 3.88 -30.16 10.14
N LEU A 42 3.23 -29.02 10.31
CA LEU A 42 2.92 -28.09 9.23
C LEU A 42 4.17 -27.26 8.87
N PRO A 43 4.28 -26.75 7.63
CA PRO A 43 5.40 -25.88 7.23
C PRO A 43 5.49 -24.60 8.07
N LYS A 44 6.69 -24.00 8.14
CA LYS A 44 6.94 -22.78 8.94
C LYS A 44 6.00 -21.60 8.62
N SER A 45 5.46 -21.53 7.41
CA SER A 45 4.46 -20.52 7.03
C SER A 45 3.20 -20.56 7.90
N TRP A 46 2.85 -21.72 8.47
CA TRP A 46 1.69 -21.91 9.37
C TRP A 46 1.93 -21.47 10.81
N ASN A 47 3.18 -21.19 11.19
CA ASN A 47 3.55 -20.91 12.57
C ASN A 47 2.72 -19.78 13.21
N TRP A 48 2.37 -18.75 12.43
CA TRP A 48 1.51 -17.68 12.94
C TRP A 48 0.09 -18.17 13.20
N GLY A 49 -0.50 -18.92 12.27
CA GLY A 49 -1.87 -19.42 12.41
C GLY A 49 -2.03 -20.37 13.59
N ILE A 50 -1.08 -21.30 13.75
CA ILE A 50 -1.05 -22.21 14.91
C ILE A 50 -0.94 -21.43 16.22
N ARG A 51 -0.07 -20.41 16.28
CA ARG A 51 0.07 -19.57 17.47
C ARG A 51 -1.22 -18.81 17.79
N GLN A 52 -1.90 -18.24 16.80
CA GLN A 52 -3.15 -17.52 17.03
C GLN A 52 -4.27 -18.47 17.46
N ALA A 53 -4.45 -19.62 16.80
CA ALA A 53 -5.44 -20.63 17.17
C ALA A 53 -5.26 -21.12 18.62
N VAL A 54 -4.03 -21.46 19.01
CA VAL A 54 -3.69 -21.84 20.39
C VAL A 54 -3.93 -20.69 21.37
N LYS A 55 -3.55 -19.46 21.01
CA LYS A 55 -3.75 -18.27 21.85
C LYS A 55 -5.24 -18.01 22.09
N THR A 56 -6.08 -18.15 21.07
CA THR A 56 -7.54 -17.97 21.15
C THR A 56 -8.12 -18.81 22.29
N TRP A 57 -7.81 -20.10 22.34
CA TRP A 57 -8.27 -20.96 23.44
C TRP A 57 -7.53 -20.73 24.75
N ASN A 58 -6.21 -20.60 24.75
CA ASN A 58 -5.41 -20.43 25.98
C ASN A 58 -5.69 -19.13 26.73
N THR A 59 -6.19 -18.10 26.05
CA THR A 59 -6.50 -16.78 26.66
C THR A 59 -7.99 -16.57 26.92
N SER A 60 -8.84 -17.50 26.49
CA SER A 60 -10.30 -17.49 26.68
C SER A 60 -10.76 -17.54 28.15
N GLY A 61 -9.88 -17.97 29.06
CA GLY A 61 -10.19 -18.12 30.49
C GLY A 61 -10.81 -19.46 30.88
N ILE A 62 -10.90 -20.43 29.97
CA ILE A 62 -11.18 -21.84 30.29
C ILE A 62 -10.02 -22.47 31.08
N ASN A 63 -10.29 -23.42 31.97
CA ASN A 63 -9.26 -24.07 32.81
C ASN A 63 -8.48 -25.19 32.09
N VAL A 64 -8.22 -25.04 30.80
CA VAL A 64 -7.39 -25.95 30.00
C VAL A 64 -6.55 -25.13 29.01
N ARG A 65 -5.37 -25.64 28.67
CA ARG A 65 -4.48 -25.02 27.68
C ARG A 65 -3.84 -26.02 26.74
N PHE A 66 -3.64 -25.60 25.51
CA PHE A 66 -2.82 -26.31 24.53
C PHE A 66 -1.34 -25.98 24.73
N VAL A 67 -0.49 -27.01 24.72
CA VAL A 67 0.96 -26.86 24.86
C VAL A 67 1.68 -27.69 23.79
N LYS A 68 2.54 -27.05 23.01
CA LYS A 68 3.37 -27.73 22.00
C LYS A 68 4.43 -28.59 22.69
N VAL A 69 4.58 -29.84 22.25
CA VAL A 69 5.57 -30.80 22.75
C VAL A 69 6.22 -31.60 21.61
N PRO A 70 7.34 -32.32 21.86
CA PRO A 70 7.85 -33.30 20.92
C PRO A 70 6.81 -34.39 20.61
N ARG A 71 6.90 -34.98 19.41
CA ARG A 71 5.93 -35.97 18.89
C ARG A 71 5.66 -37.13 19.87
N SER A 72 6.70 -37.63 20.54
CA SER A 72 6.61 -38.75 21.49
C SER A 72 5.75 -38.47 22.73
N ARG A 73 5.47 -37.19 23.04
CA ARG A 73 4.66 -36.78 24.20
C ARG A 73 3.31 -36.17 23.82
N ALA A 74 3.02 -36.09 22.53
CA ALA A 74 1.83 -35.44 22.01
C ALA A 74 0.60 -36.32 22.23
N GLN A 75 -0.49 -35.70 22.67
CA GLN A 75 -1.82 -36.28 22.71
C GLN A 75 -2.58 -36.00 21.41
N VAL A 76 -2.30 -34.85 20.78
CA VAL A 76 -2.94 -34.38 19.55
C VAL A 76 -1.87 -34.14 18.48
N LYS A 77 -2.09 -34.64 17.27
CA LYS A 77 -1.22 -34.36 16.11
C LYS A 77 -1.90 -33.35 15.21
N ILE A 78 -1.19 -32.28 14.85
CA ILE A 78 -1.65 -31.27 13.89
C ILE A 78 -0.81 -31.41 12.63
N GLY A 79 -1.44 -31.56 11.48
CA GLY A 79 -0.71 -31.79 10.24
C GLY A 79 -1.60 -31.69 9.02
N TYR A 80 -1.04 -32.07 7.88
CA TYR A 80 -1.83 -32.29 6.69
C TYR A 80 -2.44 -33.70 6.72
N GLY A 81 -3.66 -33.84 6.20
CA GLY A 81 -4.35 -35.12 6.15
C GLY A 81 -5.51 -35.12 5.17
N ASP A 82 -6.46 -36.01 5.40
CA ASP A 82 -7.71 -36.07 4.65
C ASP A 82 -8.77 -35.25 5.38
N ALA A 83 -9.00 -34.03 4.88
CA ALA A 83 -9.99 -33.14 5.43
C ALA A 83 -11.41 -33.39 4.86
N ASN A 84 -11.64 -34.51 4.16
CA ASN A 84 -12.95 -34.87 3.57
C ASN A 84 -13.58 -33.75 2.72
N GLY A 85 -12.76 -33.00 1.98
CA GLY A 85 -13.20 -31.86 1.18
C GLY A 85 -13.40 -30.55 1.95
N SER A 86 -13.34 -30.55 3.28
CA SER A 86 -13.37 -29.36 4.14
C SER A 86 -12.00 -28.68 4.23
N GLY A 87 -11.93 -27.51 4.87
CA GLY A 87 -10.64 -26.84 5.11
C GLY A 87 -9.82 -27.48 6.23
N GLY A 88 -10.47 -27.92 7.29
CA GLY A 88 -9.89 -28.68 8.38
C GLY A 88 -10.79 -29.84 8.76
N TYR A 89 -10.21 -30.82 9.45
CA TYR A 89 -10.96 -31.92 10.05
C TYR A 89 -10.27 -32.37 11.33
N ALA A 90 -11.02 -32.59 12.40
CA ALA A 90 -10.46 -32.96 13.68
C ALA A 90 -11.30 -34.01 14.40
N SER A 91 -10.61 -34.73 15.28
CA SER A 91 -11.26 -35.55 16.30
C SER A 91 -12.07 -34.71 17.28
N ILE A 92 -13.25 -35.18 17.67
CA ILE A 92 -14.08 -34.52 18.70
C ILE A 92 -13.72 -35.07 20.09
N GLY A 93 -13.08 -34.24 20.91
CA GLY A 93 -12.73 -34.55 22.29
C GLY A 93 -11.55 -35.53 22.44
N ARG A 94 -11.45 -36.11 23.64
CA ARG A 94 -10.38 -37.02 24.05
C ARG A 94 -10.55 -38.39 23.41
N GLN A 95 -9.60 -38.76 22.55
CA GLN A 95 -9.47 -40.12 22.03
C GLN A 95 -8.02 -40.52 21.73
N PRO A 96 -7.69 -41.82 21.70
CA PRO A 96 -6.40 -42.29 21.23
C PRO A 96 -6.11 -41.81 19.81
N GLY A 97 -4.94 -41.23 19.59
CA GLY A 97 -4.55 -40.76 18.26
C GLY A 97 -5.31 -39.51 17.76
N ALA A 98 -5.88 -38.70 18.67
CA ALA A 98 -6.54 -37.44 18.33
C ALA A 98 -5.70 -36.57 17.37
N TYR A 99 -6.38 -35.89 16.46
CA TYR A 99 -5.75 -35.20 15.34
C TYR A 99 -6.48 -33.92 14.95
N VAL A 100 -5.74 -33.07 14.25
CA VAL A 100 -6.22 -31.98 13.42
C VAL A 100 -5.53 -32.11 12.07
N GLU A 101 -6.31 -32.28 11.02
CA GLU A 101 -5.86 -32.46 9.66
C GLU A 101 -6.31 -31.28 8.81
N MET A 102 -5.33 -30.52 8.33
CA MET A 102 -5.56 -29.44 7.38
C MET A 102 -5.61 -30.00 5.97
N ASN A 103 -6.51 -29.48 5.15
CA ASN A 103 -6.59 -29.86 3.75
C ASN A 103 -5.31 -29.52 2.99
N LYS A 104 -4.77 -30.50 2.27
CA LYS A 104 -3.58 -30.34 1.42
C LYS A 104 -3.81 -29.39 0.25
N SER A 105 -5.04 -29.28 -0.27
CA SER A 105 -5.40 -28.41 -1.39
C SER A 105 -5.51 -26.93 -1.00
N MET A 106 -5.72 -26.63 0.30
CA MET A 106 -5.62 -25.27 0.87
C MET A 106 -4.17 -24.76 0.98
N TYR A 107 -3.27 -25.34 0.18
CA TYR A 107 -2.27 -24.61 -0.59
C TYR A 107 -0.79 -24.88 -0.23
N ARG A 108 0.03 -24.84 -1.29
CA ARG A 108 1.51 -24.71 -1.33
C ARG A 108 1.88 -23.60 -2.33
N PRO A 109 2.56 -22.50 -1.92
CA PRO A 109 2.79 -22.01 -0.56
C PRO A 109 1.60 -21.21 -0.01
N LEU A 110 1.33 -21.28 1.30
CA LEU A 110 0.28 -20.48 1.96
C LEU A 110 0.48 -18.99 1.64
N ARG A 111 -0.48 -18.40 0.93
CA ARG A 111 -0.43 -16.98 0.53
C ARG A 111 -0.87 -16.06 1.69
N PRO A 112 -0.37 -14.81 1.75
CA PRO A 112 -0.77 -13.84 2.78
C PRO A 112 -2.28 -13.70 2.95
N GLU A 113 -3.02 -13.69 1.85
CA GLU A 113 -4.49 -13.50 1.80
C GLU A 113 -5.26 -14.57 2.58
N VAL A 114 -4.80 -15.82 2.57
CA VAL A 114 -5.50 -16.95 3.19
C VAL A 114 -5.00 -17.26 4.62
N ARG A 115 -4.00 -16.52 5.11
CA ARG A 115 -3.36 -16.76 6.40
C ARG A 115 -4.31 -16.59 7.59
N LEU A 116 -5.19 -15.60 7.55
CA LEU A 116 -6.18 -15.37 8.61
C LEU A 116 -7.20 -16.50 8.65
N VAL A 117 -7.80 -16.83 7.49
CA VAL A 117 -8.82 -17.87 7.36
C VAL A 117 -8.28 -19.23 7.84
N THR A 118 -7.06 -19.60 7.43
CA THR A 118 -6.44 -20.85 7.89
C THR A 118 -6.15 -20.90 9.39
N ALA A 119 -5.85 -19.75 10.01
CA ALA A 119 -5.71 -19.66 11.47
C ALA A 119 -7.05 -19.82 12.19
N GLN A 120 -8.13 -19.28 11.62
CA GLN A 120 -9.49 -19.42 12.15
C GLN A 120 -9.99 -20.87 12.01
N ILE A 121 -9.72 -21.54 10.88
CA ILE A 121 -9.98 -22.98 10.73
C ILE A 121 -9.21 -23.77 11.79
N LEU A 122 -7.92 -23.53 11.99
CA LEU A 122 -7.16 -24.20 13.05
C LEU A 122 -7.78 -23.97 14.44
N ALA A 123 -8.30 -22.77 14.72
CA ALA A 123 -8.97 -22.49 15.99
C ALA A 123 -10.28 -23.28 16.11
N HIS A 124 -11.06 -23.37 15.04
CA HIS A 124 -12.26 -24.20 14.94
C HIS A 124 -11.94 -25.68 15.21
N GLU A 125 -10.94 -26.23 14.54
CA GLU A 125 -10.50 -27.62 14.74
C GLU A 125 -10.02 -27.88 16.17
N LEU A 126 -9.34 -26.92 16.80
CA LEU A 126 -8.97 -27.02 18.21
C LEU A 126 -10.20 -26.99 19.14
N GLY A 127 -11.30 -26.35 18.73
CA GLY A 127 -12.59 -26.44 19.43
C GLY A 127 -13.16 -27.86 19.40
N HIS A 128 -13.07 -28.55 18.27
CA HIS A 128 -13.40 -29.97 18.18
C HIS A 128 -12.53 -30.81 19.10
N VAL A 129 -11.21 -30.58 19.11
CA VAL A 129 -10.31 -31.26 20.04
C VAL A 129 -10.70 -31.04 21.50
N LEU A 130 -11.22 -29.85 21.87
CA LEU A 130 -11.75 -29.62 23.22
C LEU A 130 -12.99 -30.46 23.55
N GLY A 131 -13.72 -30.95 22.54
CA GLY A 131 -14.95 -31.72 22.67
C GLY A 131 -16.20 -30.97 22.21
N LEU A 132 -16.04 -29.79 21.61
CA LEU A 132 -17.14 -29.05 21.00
C LEU A 132 -17.49 -29.66 19.64
N ASP A 133 -18.76 -29.61 19.28
CA ASP A 133 -19.24 -29.97 17.94
C ASP A 133 -19.85 -28.73 17.30
N HIS A 134 -20.23 -28.85 16.04
CA HIS A 134 -20.80 -27.74 15.29
C HIS A 134 -22.05 -27.18 15.97
N VAL A 135 -22.18 -25.86 15.87
CA VAL A 135 -23.44 -25.15 16.07
C VAL A 135 -23.95 -24.68 14.72
N PHE A 136 -25.19 -25.05 14.39
CA PHE A 136 -25.81 -24.65 13.13
C PHE A 136 -26.56 -23.33 13.35
N SER A 137 -25.93 -22.23 12.93
CA SER A 137 -26.49 -20.88 13.03
C SER A 137 -25.90 -19.93 12.00
N ASN A 138 -26.70 -18.98 11.52
CA ASN A 138 -26.29 -17.91 10.59
C ASN A 138 -25.64 -16.72 11.31
N GLY A 139 -24.80 -16.99 12.31
CA GLY A 139 -24.22 -15.94 13.13
C GLY A 139 -22.73 -16.13 13.31
N CYS A 140 -22.02 -15.02 13.52
CA CYS A 140 -20.58 -14.98 13.74
C CYS A 140 -20.13 -15.83 14.96
N ARG A 141 -19.80 -17.10 14.71
CA ARG A 141 -19.37 -18.09 15.71
C ARG A 141 -18.22 -18.89 15.16
N LEU A 142 -17.33 -19.33 16.04
CA LEU A 142 -16.18 -20.10 15.59
C LEU A 142 -16.61 -21.52 15.20
N MET A 143 -17.49 -22.16 15.98
CA MET A 143 -17.90 -23.55 15.79
C MET A 143 -19.04 -23.74 14.77
N THR A 144 -19.30 -22.80 13.86
CA THR A 144 -20.18 -23.05 12.70
C THR A 144 -19.41 -23.81 11.61
N PRO A 145 -20.06 -24.69 10.82
CA PRO A 145 -19.39 -25.42 9.73
C PRO A 145 -18.75 -24.48 8.69
N THR A 146 -19.37 -23.32 8.46
CA THR A 146 -18.75 -22.20 7.75
C THR A 146 -18.06 -21.31 8.78
N VAL A 147 -16.75 -21.45 8.91
CA VAL A 147 -15.95 -20.72 9.90
C VAL A 147 -16.17 -19.22 9.78
N LEU A 148 -16.67 -18.60 10.86
CA LEU A 148 -16.85 -17.15 10.98
C LEU A 148 -17.66 -16.54 9.82
N GLY A 149 -18.61 -17.30 9.27
CA GLY A 149 -19.63 -16.77 8.36
C GLY A 149 -20.45 -15.68 9.03
N ASP A 150 -20.91 -14.71 8.24
CA ASP A 150 -21.74 -13.59 8.69
C ASP A 150 -21.11 -12.75 9.84
N CYS A 151 -19.77 -12.71 9.88
CA CYS A 151 -19.03 -11.84 10.79
C CYS A 151 -18.86 -10.42 10.20
N PRO A 152 -18.91 -9.36 11.04
CA PRO A 152 -18.62 -8.02 10.57
C PRO A 152 -17.20 -7.91 10.02
N ASP A 153 -17.07 -7.28 8.85
CA ASP A 153 -15.76 -6.97 8.28
C ASP A 153 -14.96 -6.04 9.20
N PRO A 154 -13.63 -6.20 9.24
CA PRO A 154 -12.78 -5.25 9.92
C PRO A 154 -12.87 -3.88 9.23
N PRO A 155 -12.72 -2.78 9.98
CA PRO A 155 -12.77 -1.44 9.39
C PRO A 155 -11.59 -1.14 8.47
N GLN A 156 -10.55 -1.98 8.48
CA GLN A 156 -9.35 -1.85 7.67
C GLN A 156 -8.81 -3.24 7.30
N PRO A 157 -8.22 -3.43 6.10
CA PRO A 157 -7.79 -4.74 5.61
C PRO A 157 -6.65 -5.38 6.41
N TRP A 158 -5.85 -4.59 7.13
CA TRP A 158 -4.78 -5.07 8.02
C TRP A 158 -5.25 -5.48 9.42
N LEU A 159 -6.56 -5.41 9.70
CA LEU A 159 -7.14 -5.75 10.99
C LEU A 159 -7.94 -7.05 10.92
N TYR A 160 -8.08 -7.71 12.07
CA TYR A 160 -8.95 -8.86 12.26
C TYR A 160 -9.61 -8.82 13.66
N ASP A 161 -10.74 -9.50 13.84
CA ASP A 161 -11.38 -9.56 15.16
C ASP A 161 -10.47 -10.32 16.14
N CYS A 162 -10.05 -9.66 17.22
CA CYS A 162 -9.20 -10.25 18.25
C CYS A 162 -9.88 -11.44 18.95
N SER A 163 -11.22 -11.52 18.91
CA SER A 163 -12.06 -12.45 19.65
C SER A 163 -12.85 -13.35 18.71
N TRP A 164 -12.21 -14.39 18.18
CA TRP A 164 -12.90 -15.37 17.33
C TRP A 164 -13.98 -16.17 18.06
N LEU A 165 -13.87 -16.30 19.40
CA LEU A 165 -14.84 -17.03 20.19
C LEU A 165 -16.08 -16.19 20.44
N SER A 166 -17.23 -16.70 20.00
CA SER A 166 -18.52 -16.15 20.40
C SER A 166 -18.79 -16.45 21.88
N LYS A 167 -19.83 -15.80 22.43
CA LYS A 167 -20.29 -16.11 23.79
C LYS A 167 -20.67 -17.57 23.96
N ASP A 168 -21.10 -18.21 22.88
CA ASP A 168 -21.61 -19.57 22.92
C ASP A 168 -20.49 -20.61 22.83
N ASP A 169 -19.52 -20.41 21.94
CA ASP A 169 -18.28 -21.22 21.89
C ASP A 169 -17.61 -21.27 23.27
N LEU A 170 -17.54 -20.11 23.95
CA LEU A 170 -17.02 -20.00 25.31
C LEU A 170 -17.87 -20.74 26.33
N ARG A 171 -19.21 -20.70 26.21
CA ARG A 171 -20.12 -21.37 27.13
C ARG A 171 -19.91 -22.88 27.08
N GLY A 172 -19.83 -23.47 25.89
CA GLY A 172 -19.57 -24.90 25.74
C GLY A 172 -18.22 -25.31 26.34
N ALA A 173 -17.16 -24.55 26.04
CA ALA A 173 -15.84 -24.85 26.58
C ALA A 173 -15.78 -24.68 28.11
N LEU A 174 -16.46 -23.68 28.67
CA LEU A 174 -16.56 -23.48 30.12
C LEU A 174 -17.40 -24.57 30.81
N THR A 175 -18.42 -25.12 30.17
CA THR A 175 -19.15 -26.28 30.70
C THR A 175 -18.25 -27.51 30.80
N LEU A 176 -17.41 -27.76 29.79
CA LEU A 176 -16.50 -28.90 29.77
C LEU A 176 -15.32 -28.78 30.75
N TYR A 177 -14.74 -27.59 30.87
CA TYR A 177 -13.47 -27.38 31.58
C TYR A 177 -13.56 -26.48 32.81
N GLY A 178 -14.66 -25.78 33.01
CA GLY A 178 -14.77 -24.70 33.99
C GLY A 178 -13.88 -23.49 33.64
N GLY A 179 -13.84 -22.52 34.54
CA GLY A 179 -13.05 -21.29 34.39
C GLY A 179 -13.92 -20.05 34.41
N LYS A 180 -13.38 -18.93 33.90
CA LYS A 180 -14.11 -17.66 33.78
C LYS A 180 -13.79 -17.04 32.44
N ALA A 181 -14.83 -16.84 31.62
CA ALA A 181 -14.70 -16.21 30.31
C ALA A 181 -13.87 -14.93 30.38
N ARG A 182 -12.89 -14.83 29.49
CA ARG A 182 -12.10 -13.63 29.24
C ARG A 182 -12.24 -13.25 27.79
N LYS A 183 -12.36 -11.95 27.56
CA LYS A 183 -12.36 -11.36 26.23
C LYS A 183 -11.11 -10.50 26.06
N PRO A 184 -10.58 -10.41 24.83
CA PRO A 184 -9.56 -9.42 24.51
C PRO A 184 -10.04 -8.01 24.86
N ALA A 185 -9.12 -7.16 25.33
CA ALA A 185 -9.42 -5.77 25.67
C ALA A 185 -9.75 -4.90 24.44
N ARG A 186 -9.31 -5.32 23.25
CA ARG A 186 -9.55 -4.63 21.97
C ARG A 186 -10.38 -5.53 21.08
N LYS A 187 -11.29 -4.95 20.29
CA LYS A 187 -12.06 -5.67 19.27
C LYS A 187 -11.19 -6.03 18.07
N TRP A 188 -10.36 -5.10 17.61
CA TRP A 188 -9.56 -5.26 16.40
C TRP A 188 -8.07 -5.41 16.71
N CYS A 189 -7.45 -6.41 16.09
CA CYS A 189 -6.05 -6.76 16.22
C CYS A 189 -5.37 -6.63 14.85
N PRO A 190 -4.12 -6.15 14.79
CA PRO A 190 -3.42 -6.05 13.52
C PRO A 190 -2.87 -7.42 13.11
N LEU A 191 -3.00 -7.78 11.83
CA LEU A 191 -2.48 -9.03 11.25
C LEU A 191 -0.96 -9.12 11.41
N GLU A 192 -0.29 -7.97 11.24
CA GLU A 192 1.14 -7.79 11.49
C GLU A 192 1.40 -6.51 12.30
N PRO A 193 2.56 -6.38 12.97
CA PRO A 193 2.94 -5.10 13.56
C PRO A 193 2.93 -3.98 12.52
N LYS A 194 2.59 -2.77 12.97
CA LYS A 194 2.73 -1.56 12.17
C LYS A 194 4.17 -1.47 11.64
N PRO A 195 4.39 -1.25 10.34
CA PRO A 195 5.73 -1.09 9.82
C PRO A 195 6.40 0.16 10.42
N PRO A 196 7.73 0.14 10.62
CA PRO A 196 8.48 1.34 10.97
C PRO A 196 8.41 2.37 9.84
N ALA A 197 8.66 3.64 10.13
CA ALA A 197 8.76 4.67 9.08
C ALA A 197 10.07 4.51 8.26
N PRO A 198 10.12 5.02 7.02
CA PRO A 198 11.36 5.22 6.28
C PRO A 198 12.40 5.99 7.10
N GLN A 199 13.68 5.65 6.94
CA GLN A 199 14.81 6.30 7.62
C GLN A 199 15.68 7.06 6.63
N ASP A 200 16.43 8.04 7.11
CA ASP A 200 17.40 8.82 6.31
C ASP A 200 16.83 9.38 5.01
N VAL A 201 15.54 9.77 5.04
CA VAL A 201 14.83 10.21 3.84
C VAL A 201 15.42 11.52 3.33
N ARG A 202 15.70 11.58 2.02
CA ARG A 202 16.16 12.79 1.33
C ARG A 202 15.32 13.04 0.09
N PHE A 203 14.86 14.27 -0.04
CA PHE A 203 14.16 14.78 -1.21
C PHE A 203 15.12 15.66 -2.00
N ILE A 204 15.33 15.33 -3.26
CA ILE A 204 16.33 15.96 -4.13
C ILE A 204 15.59 16.61 -5.29
N SER A 205 15.64 17.94 -5.35
CA SER A 205 15.04 18.74 -6.42
C SER A 205 15.81 18.58 -7.73
N GLY A 206 15.13 18.79 -8.86
CA GLY A 206 15.69 18.69 -10.20
C GLY A 206 14.74 17.99 -11.16
N ASP A 207 15.31 17.47 -12.25
CA ASP A 207 14.60 16.69 -13.26
C ASP A 207 15.41 15.42 -13.58
N PRO A 208 14.97 14.24 -13.11
CA PRO A 208 13.79 14.02 -12.26
C PRO A 208 14.02 14.47 -10.81
N VAL A 209 12.94 14.75 -10.09
CA VAL A 209 12.97 14.80 -8.61
C VAL A 209 13.30 13.39 -8.11
N ARG A 210 14.13 13.28 -7.06
CA ARG A 210 14.52 11.97 -6.49
C ARG A 210 14.24 11.90 -5.01
N ILE A 211 13.77 10.75 -4.56
CA ILE A 211 13.61 10.42 -3.14
C ILE A 211 14.53 9.26 -2.81
N GLN A 212 15.36 9.42 -1.79
CA GLN A 212 16.25 8.37 -1.28
C GLN A 212 15.88 8.03 0.15
N TRP A 213 15.96 6.75 0.53
CA TRP A 213 15.69 6.32 1.89
C TRP A 213 16.45 5.05 2.28
N SER A 214 16.61 4.86 3.59
CA SER A 214 17.07 3.64 4.23
C SER A 214 15.87 2.79 4.68
N ALA A 215 15.91 1.49 4.37
CA ALA A 215 14.94 0.53 4.87
C ALA A 215 15.34 0.00 6.27
N PRO A 216 14.50 0.16 7.32
CA PRO A 216 14.80 -0.36 8.65
C PRO A 216 14.95 -1.89 8.62
N LYS A 217 15.94 -2.44 9.36
CA LYS A 217 16.14 -3.90 9.45
C LYS A 217 14.94 -4.68 9.99
N SER A 218 14.04 -4.01 10.72
CA SER A 218 12.82 -4.58 11.27
C SER A 218 11.65 -4.61 10.28
N LEU A 219 11.80 -3.99 9.10
CA LEU A 219 10.78 -4.03 8.06
C LEU A 219 10.61 -5.46 7.56
N ARG A 220 9.37 -5.89 7.39
CA ARG A 220 9.04 -7.26 7.02
C ARG A 220 9.06 -7.43 5.51
N ALA A 221 9.41 -8.64 5.05
CA ALA A 221 9.26 -9.00 3.64
C ALA A 221 7.79 -8.86 3.19
N GLY A 222 7.59 -8.42 1.95
CA GLY A 222 6.28 -8.10 1.39
C GLY A 222 5.79 -6.68 1.71
N SER A 223 6.58 -5.87 2.43
CA SER A 223 6.34 -4.43 2.51
C SER A 223 6.71 -3.72 1.20
N VAL A 224 6.00 -2.63 0.93
CA VAL A 224 6.23 -1.72 -0.21
C VAL A 224 6.45 -0.30 0.30
N ALA A 225 7.24 0.48 -0.41
CA ALA A 225 7.28 1.93 -0.25
C ALA A 225 6.16 2.54 -1.07
N VAL A 226 5.42 3.46 -0.47
CA VAL A 226 4.37 4.22 -1.14
C VAL A 226 4.84 5.65 -1.18
N ILE A 227 4.92 6.21 -2.39
CA ILE A 227 5.27 7.59 -2.64
C ILE A 227 4.01 8.29 -3.12
N GLU A 228 3.63 9.37 -2.45
CA GLU A 228 2.49 10.20 -2.82
C GLU A 228 2.95 11.62 -3.09
N ILE A 229 2.36 12.26 -4.09
CA ILE A 229 2.75 13.58 -4.56
C ILE A 229 1.52 14.49 -4.48
N PHE A 230 1.71 15.69 -3.95
CA PHE A 230 0.63 16.64 -3.72
C PHE A 230 0.90 17.98 -4.40
N GLU A 231 -0.17 18.63 -4.84
CA GLU A 231 -0.14 19.96 -5.44
C GLU A 231 0.40 21.04 -4.48
N GLU A 232 0.90 22.13 -5.07
CA GLU A 232 1.21 23.40 -4.39
C GLU A 232 2.24 23.34 -3.25
N GLY A 233 3.03 22.27 -3.15
CA GLY A 233 4.00 22.13 -2.06
C GLY A 233 3.35 21.88 -0.70
N ARG A 234 2.09 21.42 -0.66
CA ARG A 234 1.36 21.16 0.59
C ARG A 234 1.09 19.68 0.75
N CYS A 235 1.32 19.17 1.96
CA CYS A 235 1.23 17.74 2.24
C CYS A 235 -0.16 17.34 2.74
N ARG A 236 -0.40 16.03 2.87
CA ARG A 236 -1.67 15.47 3.37
C ARG A 236 -2.06 16.08 4.71
N GLY A 237 -3.31 16.52 4.82
CA GLY A 237 -3.88 17.11 6.04
C GLY A 237 -3.82 18.64 6.09
N GLU A 238 -3.14 19.27 5.14
CA GLU A 238 -3.25 20.71 4.89
C GLU A 238 -4.48 21.01 4.01
N SER A 239 -5.17 22.12 4.24
CA SER A 239 -6.30 22.52 3.39
C SER A 239 -5.81 22.68 1.95
N SER A 240 -6.58 22.13 0.99
CA SER A 240 -6.34 22.15 -0.47
C SER A 240 -5.17 21.30 -1.02
N ALA A 241 -4.53 20.42 -0.24
CA ALA A 241 -3.54 19.48 -0.79
C ALA A 241 -4.23 18.38 -1.63
N ALA A 242 -4.31 18.57 -2.95
CA ALA A 242 -4.81 17.55 -3.87
C ALA A 242 -3.71 16.51 -4.16
N LEU A 243 -4.06 15.23 -4.07
CA LEU A 243 -3.17 14.12 -4.44
C LEU A 243 -3.05 14.08 -5.97
N LEU A 244 -1.84 14.27 -6.47
CA LEU A 244 -1.51 14.19 -7.89
C LEU A 244 -1.28 12.77 -8.35
N ASP A 245 -0.51 12.02 -7.57
CA ASP A 245 -0.07 10.68 -7.95
C ASP A 245 0.31 9.83 -6.73
N THR A 246 0.19 8.50 -6.90
CA THR A 246 0.63 7.48 -5.94
C THR A 246 1.42 6.41 -6.67
N THR A 247 2.69 6.24 -6.31
CA THR A 247 3.56 5.19 -6.82
C THR A 247 3.89 4.17 -5.72
N TYR A 248 4.03 2.90 -6.12
CA TYR A 248 4.40 1.78 -5.24
C TYR A 248 5.75 1.21 -5.66
N GLU A 249 6.70 1.16 -4.72
CA GLU A 249 8.07 0.69 -4.97
C GLU A 249 8.45 -0.50 -4.07
N GLU A 250 9.25 -1.42 -4.62
CA GLU A 250 9.85 -2.48 -3.82
C GLU A 250 10.87 -1.90 -2.83
N VAL A 251 10.84 -2.37 -1.58
CA VAL A 251 11.78 -1.90 -0.55
C VAL A 251 13.14 -2.60 -0.67
N ARG A 252 13.95 -2.18 -1.65
CA ARG A 252 15.40 -2.43 -1.74
C ARG A 252 16.16 -1.18 -1.24
N PRO A 253 17.51 -1.10 -1.23
CA PRO A 253 18.20 0.18 -0.97
C PRO A 253 17.62 1.23 -1.91
N GLY A 254 16.83 2.13 -1.34
CA GLY A 254 15.69 2.68 -2.06
C GLY A 254 16.01 4.04 -2.59
N GLN A 255 16.01 4.17 -3.91
CA GLN A 255 15.81 5.43 -4.56
C GLN A 255 14.56 5.31 -5.44
N TRP A 256 13.82 6.39 -5.52
CA TRP A 256 12.76 6.59 -6.49
C TRP A 256 13.03 7.91 -7.22
N ALA A 257 12.56 7.99 -8.46
CA ALA A 257 12.69 9.19 -9.28
C ALA A 257 11.38 9.46 -10.02
N ASP A 258 10.95 10.72 -10.00
CA ASP A 258 9.75 11.23 -10.65
C ASP A 258 10.04 11.50 -12.13
N TYR A 259 9.77 10.52 -12.98
CA TYR A 259 9.96 10.65 -14.43
C TYR A 259 8.74 11.19 -15.15
N ASP A 260 7.63 11.39 -14.45
CA ASP A 260 6.42 11.93 -15.04
C ASP A 260 6.63 13.41 -15.36
N TYR A 261 6.15 13.81 -16.54
CA TYR A 261 6.19 15.21 -16.92
C TYR A 261 5.25 16.01 -16.02
N ARG A 262 5.82 16.95 -15.25
CA ARG A 262 5.08 17.90 -14.43
C ARG A 262 5.42 19.33 -14.84
N GLU A 263 4.53 20.26 -14.51
CA GLU A 263 4.87 21.67 -14.64
C GLU A 263 6.06 22.00 -13.71
N PRO A 264 7.03 22.83 -14.13
CA PRO A 264 8.07 23.31 -13.24
C PRO A 264 7.45 23.97 -12.01
N GLY A 265 7.82 23.49 -10.82
CA GLY A 265 7.12 23.88 -9.62
C GLY A 265 7.59 23.13 -8.38
N THR A 266 7.08 23.59 -7.24
CA THR A 266 7.38 23.00 -5.93
C THR A 266 6.21 22.12 -5.51
N TYR A 267 6.52 20.88 -5.14
CA TYR A 267 5.55 19.85 -4.79
C TYR A 267 5.88 19.28 -3.40
N CYS A 268 4.85 18.79 -2.71
CA CYS A 268 5.07 17.96 -1.53
C CYS A 268 5.10 16.50 -1.94
N TYR A 269 6.12 15.81 -1.46
CA TYR A 269 6.27 14.37 -1.59
C TYR A 269 6.14 13.75 -0.20
N GLU A 270 5.36 12.68 -0.11
CA GLU A 270 5.25 11.84 1.07
C GLU A 270 5.77 10.45 0.76
N ILE A 271 6.52 9.86 1.69
CA ILE A 271 6.91 8.47 1.62
C ILE A 271 6.56 7.75 2.92
N HIS A 272 5.89 6.61 2.81
CA HIS A 272 5.66 5.67 3.90
C HIS A 272 5.88 4.23 3.44
N PHE A 273 5.98 3.30 4.40
CA PHE A 273 5.90 1.88 4.08
C PHE A 273 4.50 1.35 4.37
N GLU A 274 4.03 0.47 3.51
CA GLU A 274 2.89 -0.39 3.81
C GLU A 274 3.37 -1.83 4.04
N ASN A 275 2.74 -2.54 4.97
CA ASN A 275 2.94 -3.99 5.06
C ASN A 275 2.10 -4.72 4.00
N GLN A 276 2.30 -6.02 3.87
CA GLN A 276 1.57 -6.86 2.89
C GLN A 276 0.03 -6.87 3.05
N TYR A 277 -0.51 -6.24 4.09
CA TYR A 277 -1.94 -6.09 4.35
C TYR A 277 -2.41 -4.63 4.23
N GLY A 278 -1.56 -3.72 3.72
CA GLY A 278 -1.87 -2.31 3.50
C GLY A 278 -1.80 -1.44 4.75
N GLN A 279 -1.19 -1.90 5.86
CA GLN A 279 -1.04 -1.03 7.03
C GLN A 279 0.09 -0.02 6.82
N PRO A 280 -0.18 1.30 6.86
CA PRO A 280 0.86 2.30 6.65
C PRO A 280 1.72 2.52 7.91
N SER A 281 2.97 2.91 7.69
CA SER A 281 3.86 3.47 8.72
C SER A 281 3.44 4.91 9.07
N ALA A 282 4.27 5.62 9.85
CA ALA A 282 4.21 7.08 9.76
C ALA A 282 4.82 7.51 8.41
N ALA A 283 4.23 8.53 7.78
CA ALA A 283 4.78 9.14 6.58
C ALA A 283 5.92 10.09 6.93
N VAL A 284 6.88 10.20 6.03
CA VAL A 284 7.90 11.24 6.03
C VAL A 284 7.60 12.15 4.85
N GLN A 285 7.45 13.44 5.14
CA GLN A 285 7.07 14.45 4.16
C GLN A 285 8.30 15.29 3.80
N GLY A 286 8.33 15.80 2.57
CA GLY A 286 9.35 16.74 2.15
C GLY A 286 8.96 17.50 0.90
N ILE A 287 9.52 18.70 0.79
CA ILE A 287 9.28 19.59 -0.33
C ILE A 287 10.44 19.43 -1.31
N ALA A 288 10.11 19.24 -2.59
CA ALA A 288 11.08 19.25 -3.67
C ALA A 288 10.53 20.03 -4.86
N THR A 289 11.44 20.70 -5.57
CA THR A 289 11.13 21.46 -6.77
C THR A 289 11.47 20.61 -7.99
N TYR A 290 10.49 20.38 -8.83
CA TYR A 290 10.72 19.91 -10.19
C TYR A 290 11.19 21.10 -11.02
N ALA A 291 12.43 21.05 -11.48
CA ALA A 291 13.06 22.12 -12.23
C ALA A 291 13.83 21.53 -13.40
N ILE A 292 13.45 21.93 -14.61
CA ILE A 292 14.14 21.55 -15.84
C ILE A 292 15.37 22.44 -15.97
N ALA A 293 16.55 21.82 -16.05
CA ALA A 293 17.78 22.56 -16.30
C ALA A 293 17.76 23.09 -17.75
N PRO A 294 18.02 24.39 -17.97
CA PRO A 294 18.15 24.91 -19.32
C PRO A 294 19.31 24.23 -20.07
N PRO A 295 19.18 24.04 -21.40
CA PRO A 295 20.32 23.63 -22.21
C PRO A 295 21.44 24.67 -22.10
N ALA A 296 22.67 24.24 -22.39
CA ALA A 296 23.79 25.17 -22.48
C ALA A 296 23.51 26.25 -23.54
N ARG A 297 24.15 27.42 -23.41
CA ARG A 297 24.01 28.46 -24.44
C ARG A 297 24.54 27.95 -25.80
N PRO A 298 23.91 28.32 -26.92
CA PRO A 298 24.47 28.04 -28.23
C PRO A 298 25.81 28.77 -28.39
N VAL A 299 26.68 28.22 -29.25
CA VAL A 299 28.00 28.81 -29.54
C VAL A 299 28.02 29.26 -30.99
N LEU A 300 28.04 30.58 -31.21
CA LEU A 300 28.23 31.17 -32.53
C LEU A 300 29.70 31.06 -32.95
N GLN A 301 29.96 30.37 -34.06
CA GLN A 301 31.28 30.20 -34.63
C GLN A 301 31.58 31.29 -35.67
N SER A 302 30.61 31.56 -36.55
CA SER A 302 30.68 32.60 -37.56
C SER A 302 29.31 33.22 -37.81
N LEU A 303 29.32 34.50 -38.18
CA LEU A 303 28.16 35.22 -38.64
C LEU A 303 28.58 36.05 -39.85
N THR A 304 28.02 35.71 -41.01
CA THR A 304 28.39 36.33 -42.29
C THR A 304 27.17 36.99 -42.89
N GLU A 305 27.27 38.26 -43.21
CA GLU A 305 26.20 39.04 -43.83
C GLU A 305 26.12 38.78 -45.33
N TYR A 306 24.91 38.65 -45.87
CA TYR A 306 24.62 38.49 -47.29
C TYR A 306 23.59 39.53 -47.76
N PRO A 307 23.98 40.81 -47.90
CA PRO A 307 23.04 41.90 -48.18
C PRO A 307 22.35 41.78 -49.56
N ASN A 308 22.83 40.88 -50.42
CA ASN A 308 22.38 40.69 -51.81
C ASN A 308 21.62 39.38 -52.01
N ASP A 309 21.41 38.59 -50.96
CA ASP A 309 20.82 37.26 -51.05
C ASP A 309 19.44 37.23 -50.39
N TYR A 310 18.74 36.11 -50.54
CA TYR A 310 17.43 35.88 -49.96
C TYR A 310 17.47 35.99 -48.42
N SER A 311 18.58 35.57 -47.78
CA SER A 311 18.82 35.65 -46.33
C SER A 311 19.72 36.82 -45.97
N ASP A 312 19.47 37.46 -44.82
CA ASP A 312 20.26 38.59 -44.36
C ASP A 312 21.62 38.14 -43.83
N TYR A 313 21.67 36.99 -43.14
CA TYR A 313 22.90 36.39 -42.62
C TYR A 313 22.91 34.87 -42.75
N LEU A 314 24.11 34.30 -42.89
CA LEU A 314 24.40 32.93 -42.54
C LEU A 314 25.12 32.88 -41.19
N ALA A 315 24.61 32.07 -40.27
CA ALA A 315 25.18 31.86 -38.95
C ALA A 315 25.60 30.40 -38.78
N ASP A 316 26.87 30.16 -38.46
CA ASP A 316 27.33 28.84 -38.03
C ASP A 316 27.24 28.78 -36.51
N VAL A 317 26.30 27.99 -36.02
CA VAL A 317 25.94 27.91 -34.60
C VAL A 317 25.97 26.46 -34.15
N ALA A 318 26.81 26.17 -33.16
CA ALA A 318 26.77 24.89 -32.44
C ALA A 318 25.67 24.95 -31.39
N VAL A 319 24.63 24.14 -31.57
CA VAL A 319 23.50 23.97 -30.64
C VAL A 319 23.76 22.71 -29.78
N PRO A 320 23.51 22.75 -28.47
CA PRO A 320 23.60 21.55 -27.63
C PRO A 320 22.73 20.40 -28.15
N GLU A 321 23.19 19.16 -27.93
CA GLU A 321 22.45 17.96 -28.32
C GLU A 321 21.03 17.96 -27.74
N GLY A 322 20.04 17.67 -28.59
CA GLY A 322 18.62 17.63 -28.21
C GLY A 322 17.89 18.98 -28.20
N ALA A 323 18.60 20.10 -28.39
CA ALA A 323 17.99 21.43 -28.49
C ALA A 323 17.89 21.90 -29.95
N THR A 324 16.98 22.84 -30.21
CA THR A 324 16.86 23.59 -31.47
C THR A 324 17.36 25.01 -31.30
N LEU A 325 17.79 25.66 -32.39
CA LEU A 325 18.15 27.07 -32.36
C LEU A 325 16.88 27.93 -32.48
N HIS A 326 16.77 28.94 -31.63
CA HIS A 326 15.84 30.05 -31.78
C HIS A 326 16.63 31.35 -31.81
N VAL A 327 16.29 32.27 -32.71
CA VAL A 327 16.97 33.56 -32.83
C VAL A 327 15.93 34.66 -32.90
N ASP A 328 16.07 35.65 -32.01
CA ASP A 328 15.33 36.90 -32.06
C ASP A 328 16.18 38.01 -32.69
N VAL A 329 15.50 38.97 -33.32
CA VAL A 329 16.06 40.28 -33.66
C VAL A 329 15.37 41.37 -32.84
N SER A 330 16.15 42.32 -32.34
CA SER A 330 15.66 43.47 -31.57
C SER A 330 16.46 44.73 -31.90
N PRO A 331 15.96 45.94 -31.58
CA PRO A 331 16.75 47.15 -31.70
C PRO A 331 18.07 47.04 -30.93
N SER A 332 19.13 47.68 -31.44
CA SER A 332 20.44 47.68 -30.77
C SER A 332 20.35 48.15 -29.31
N GLY A 333 21.03 47.44 -28.42
CA GLY A 333 20.97 47.65 -26.97
C GLY A 333 19.70 47.11 -26.29
N GLN A 334 18.79 46.45 -27.02
CA GLN A 334 17.54 45.89 -26.50
C GLN A 334 17.42 44.38 -26.75
N CYS A 335 18.53 43.65 -26.64
CA CYS A 335 18.57 42.20 -26.85
C CYS A 335 17.51 41.47 -26.01
N SER A 336 16.78 40.53 -26.63
CA SER A 336 15.86 39.64 -25.94
C SER A 336 16.55 38.85 -24.83
N THR A 337 15.88 38.73 -23.69
CA THR A 337 16.32 37.87 -22.56
C THR A 337 15.57 36.55 -22.50
N THR A 338 14.46 36.45 -23.24
CA THR A 338 13.64 35.25 -23.46
C THR A 338 13.23 35.21 -24.93
N PRO A 339 13.15 34.02 -25.56
CA PRO A 339 12.78 33.92 -26.97
C PRO A 339 11.37 34.46 -27.21
N GLN A 340 11.17 35.14 -28.34
CA GLN A 340 9.84 35.57 -28.77
C GLN A 340 9.06 34.41 -29.37
N GLU A 341 7.81 34.66 -29.77
CA GLU A 341 6.95 33.64 -30.38
C GLU A 341 7.54 33.11 -31.71
N TYR A 342 8.23 33.97 -32.47
CA TYR A 342 8.74 33.66 -33.80
C TYR A 342 10.26 33.75 -33.85
N SER A 343 10.90 32.67 -34.32
CA SER A 343 12.32 32.67 -34.62
C SER A 343 12.58 33.22 -36.02
N ILE A 344 13.64 34.01 -36.18
CA ILE A 344 14.11 34.48 -37.48
C ILE A 344 15.12 33.54 -38.15
N ALA A 345 15.26 32.31 -37.65
CA ALA A 345 16.32 31.38 -38.04
C ALA A 345 15.73 30.11 -38.65
N ASP A 346 16.21 29.75 -39.84
CA ASP A 346 15.90 28.47 -40.47
C ASP A 346 17.16 27.63 -40.63
N GLN A 347 17.04 26.33 -40.35
CA GLN A 347 18.16 25.42 -40.43
C GLN A 347 18.50 25.10 -41.90
N LEU A 348 19.73 25.39 -42.33
CA LEU A 348 20.24 25.03 -43.66
C LEU A 348 21.03 23.73 -43.63
N THR A 349 21.90 23.57 -42.62
CA THR A 349 22.67 22.35 -42.36
C THR A 349 22.64 22.03 -40.85
N GLU A 350 23.31 20.96 -40.41
CA GLU A 350 23.41 20.64 -38.99
C GLU A 350 23.96 21.79 -38.13
N THR A 351 24.83 22.64 -38.70
CA THR A 351 25.47 23.75 -37.96
C THR A 351 25.22 25.12 -38.56
N THR A 352 24.72 25.20 -39.80
CA THR A 352 24.51 26.47 -40.50
C THR A 352 23.03 26.84 -40.55
N TRP A 353 22.75 28.10 -40.25
CA TRP A 353 21.41 28.67 -40.14
C TRP A 353 21.29 29.93 -40.99
N LEU A 354 20.17 30.06 -41.68
CA LEU A 354 19.78 31.27 -42.41
C LEU A 354 19.02 32.19 -41.46
N LEU A 355 19.40 33.46 -41.39
CA LEU A 355 18.70 34.47 -40.60
C LEU A 355 18.00 35.47 -41.52
N TRP A 356 16.75 35.82 -41.19
CA TRP A 356 15.88 36.63 -42.05
C TRP A 356 15.24 37.81 -41.31
N GLY A 357 14.76 38.79 -42.07
CA GLY A 357 13.94 39.87 -41.53
C GLY A 357 14.68 40.80 -40.57
N ILE A 358 16.01 40.89 -40.68
CA ILE A 358 16.83 41.81 -39.88
C ILE A 358 16.73 43.21 -40.51
N PRO A 359 16.34 44.25 -39.74
CA PRO A 359 16.16 45.58 -40.30
C PRO A 359 17.52 46.23 -40.64
N GLU A 360 17.53 47.08 -41.66
CA GLU A 360 18.70 47.90 -41.99
C GLU A 360 19.11 48.78 -40.79
N GLY A 361 20.41 48.86 -40.54
CA GLY A 361 20.98 49.57 -39.41
C GLY A 361 21.30 48.69 -38.19
N PRO A 362 21.57 49.30 -37.02
CA PRO A 362 22.05 48.58 -35.85
C PRO A 362 20.94 47.78 -35.17
N SER A 363 21.19 46.48 -34.98
CA SER A 363 20.27 45.51 -34.36
C SER A 363 21.02 44.61 -33.37
N CYS A 364 20.31 44.08 -32.38
CA CYS A 364 20.81 43.00 -31.54
C CYS A 364 20.13 41.67 -31.91
N LEU A 365 20.94 40.65 -32.18
CA LEU A 365 20.52 39.26 -32.37
C LEU A 365 20.67 38.50 -31.06
N SER A 366 19.64 37.75 -30.65
CA SER A 366 19.66 36.92 -29.43
C SER A 366 19.43 35.46 -29.79
N PHE A 367 20.47 34.64 -29.63
CA PHE A 367 20.47 33.21 -29.95
C PHE A 367 20.18 32.39 -28.69
N PHE A 368 19.18 31.52 -28.77
CA PHE A 368 18.78 30.60 -27.71
C PHE A 368 18.88 29.16 -28.20
N ALA A 369 19.34 28.26 -27.34
CA ALA A 369 19.10 26.83 -27.51
C ALA A 369 17.79 26.49 -26.79
N VAL A 370 16.88 25.80 -27.45
CA VAL A 370 15.55 25.48 -26.91
C VAL A 370 15.34 23.97 -26.92
N ASP A 371 15.12 23.39 -25.75
CA ASP A 371 14.55 22.04 -25.59
C ASP A 371 13.18 22.20 -24.91
N ARG A 372 13.00 21.71 -23.68
CA ARG A 372 11.79 21.93 -22.88
C ARG A 372 11.73 23.33 -22.26
N VAL A 373 12.88 23.96 -22.05
CA VAL A 373 13.02 25.36 -21.62
C VAL A 373 14.16 26.01 -22.41
N PRO A 374 14.14 27.34 -22.63
CA PRO A 374 15.20 28.03 -23.36
C PRO A 374 16.46 28.20 -22.50
N SER A 375 17.63 28.17 -23.14
CA SER A 375 18.91 28.57 -22.54
C SER A 375 18.91 30.07 -22.20
N ALA A 376 19.92 30.53 -21.47
CA ALA A 376 20.28 31.95 -21.50
C ALA A 376 20.66 32.36 -22.94
N PRO A 377 20.43 33.61 -23.36
CA PRO A 377 20.80 34.04 -24.71
C PRO A 377 22.32 34.17 -24.87
N LEU A 378 22.79 33.90 -26.08
CA LEU A 378 24.00 34.50 -26.64
C LEU A 378 23.57 35.72 -27.45
N THR A 379 24.06 36.91 -27.13
CA THR A 379 23.66 38.15 -27.81
C THR A 379 24.78 38.70 -28.68
N VAL A 380 24.44 39.22 -29.86
CA VAL A 380 25.39 39.79 -30.82
C VAL A 380 24.80 41.06 -31.42
N GLU A 381 25.54 42.16 -31.31
CA GLU A 381 25.20 43.42 -31.99
C GLU A 381 25.70 43.35 -33.43
N VAL A 382 24.84 43.69 -34.37
CA VAL A 382 25.12 43.71 -35.81
C VAL A 382 24.67 45.05 -36.40
N VAL A 383 25.24 45.42 -37.54
CA VAL A 383 24.76 46.55 -38.34
C VAL A 383 24.46 46.02 -39.72
N HIS A 384 23.19 45.85 -40.04
CA HIS A 384 22.79 45.33 -41.35
C HIS A 384 22.87 46.45 -42.40
N GLY A 385 23.64 46.19 -43.45
CA GLY A 385 23.79 47.09 -44.58
C GLY A 385 22.51 47.21 -45.41
N PRO A 386 22.40 48.29 -46.22
CA PRO A 386 21.26 48.48 -47.09
C PRO A 386 21.20 47.40 -48.17
N ARG A 387 20.00 46.88 -48.47
CA ARG A 387 19.82 45.91 -49.56
C ARG A 387 19.93 46.63 -50.91
N PRO A 388 20.91 46.31 -51.78
CA PRO A 388 21.03 46.99 -53.05
C PRO A 388 19.92 46.52 -54.02
N GLY A 389 18.95 47.40 -54.26
CA GLY A 389 17.90 47.18 -55.27
C GLY A 389 16.45 47.39 -54.81
N GLY A 390 16.18 47.81 -53.58
CA GLY A 390 14.88 48.38 -53.20
C GLY A 390 14.76 49.84 -53.69
N PRO A 391 13.55 50.32 -54.06
CA PRO A 391 13.34 51.65 -54.64
C PRO A 391 13.83 52.82 -53.78
#